data_AF-A0AA45TYQ3-F1
#
_entry.id   AF-A0AA45TYQ3-F1
#
_cell.length_a   1.000
_cell.length_b   1.000
_cell.length_c   1.000
_cell.angle_alpha   90.00
_cell.angle_beta   90.00
_cell.angle_gamma   90.00
#
_symmetry.space_group_name_H-M   'P 1'
#
loop_
_entity.id
_entity.type
_entity.pdbx_description
1 polymer ?
#
loop_
_entity_poly.entity_id
_entity_poly.type
_entity_poly.pdbx_seq_one_letter_code
_entity_poly.pdbx_strand_id
1 'polypeptide(L)'
;MALAAVTMLAGCGAAPEEEGAEFDVEVAKSSLSFTGPAIYDAGTRCTVSGSTMHCCPTGYAMIGAHLGSDVFKCAKLSSTSGSRFLDAGTSRNGMHACPYGSVMVGMHVGNNHLACQYPGTSVVSEYVDGSPGTSDTYPMHVCGTGGYAMSGIHVSNNLFTCAR
;
A
#
# COMPACT_ATOMS: atom_id res chain seq x y z
N MET A 1 -82.13 -1.46 -5.49
CA MET A 1 -81.64 -0.19 -6.06
C MET A 1 -81.00 0.63 -4.94
N ALA A 2 -79.69 0.81 -5.03
CA ALA A 2 -78.89 1.98 -4.61
C ALA A 2 -77.46 1.50 -4.31
N LEU A 3 -76.57 1.78 -5.26
CA LEU A 3 -75.12 1.79 -5.05
C LEU A 3 -74.76 2.90 -4.07
N ALA A 4 -73.81 2.64 -3.19
CA ALA A 4 -72.91 3.67 -2.67
C ALA A 4 -71.54 3.04 -2.39
N ALA A 5 -70.55 3.44 -3.18
CA ALA A 5 -69.14 3.18 -2.97
C ALA A 5 -68.55 4.32 -2.14
N VAL A 6 -67.71 4.02 -1.13
CA VAL A 6 -66.84 5.01 -0.50
C VAL A 6 -65.48 4.38 -0.16
N THR A 7 -64.54 4.66 -1.06
CA THR A 7 -63.15 5.12 -0.89
C THR A 7 -62.29 4.64 0.29
N MET A 8 -61.16 4.01 -0.07
CA MET A 8 -59.97 3.79 0.75
C MET A 8 -59.22 5.12 1.00
N LEU A 9 -58.76 5.35 2.23
CA LEU A 9 -57.67 6.29 2.53
C LEU A 9 -56.54 5.49 3.18
N ALA A 10 -55.49 5.27 2.38
CA ALA A 10 -54.20 4.79 2.83
C ALA A 10 -53.56 5.86 3.72
N GLY A 11 -53.38 5.54 5.01
CA GLY A 11 -52.56 6.35 5.92
C GLY A 11 -51.10 5.97 5.75
N CYS A 12 -50.33 6.87 5.13
CA CYS A 12 -48.87 6.82 5.10
C CYS A 12 -48.36 7.29 6.47
N GLY A 13 -48.13 6.35 7.39
CA GLY A 13 -47.45 6.62 8.64
C GLY A 13 -45.96 6.73 8.39
N ALA A 14 -45.43 7.95 8.42
CA ALA A 14 -44.00 8.23 8.38
C ALA A 14 -43.32 7.52 9.56
N ALA A 15 -42.42 6.59 9.25
CA ALA A 15 -41.41 6.15 10.20
C ALA A 15 -40.46 7.33 10.44
N PRO A 16 -39.98 7.57 11.67
CA PRO A 16 -38.90 8.50 11.88
C PRO A 16 -37.70 8.00 11.08
N GLU A 17 -37.23 8.87 10.19
CA GLU A 17 -35.99 8.70 9.46
C GLU A 17 -34.89 8.66 10.53
N GLU A 18 -34.41 7.45 10.82
CA GLU A 18 -33.13 7.26 11.49
C GLU A 18 -32.12 7.96 10.61
N GLU A 19 -31.69 9.15 11.05
CA GLU A 19 -30.66 9.94 10.40
C GLU A 19 -29.49 9.02 10.15
N GLY A 20 -29.28 8.71 8.86
CA GLY A 20 -28.17 7.90 8.42
C GLY A 20 -26.93 8.53 9.02
N ALA A 21 -26.27 7.78 9.90
CA ALA A 21 -24.92 8.11 10.31
C ALA A 21 -24.14 8.25 9.00
N GLU A 22 -23.81 9.48 8.63
CA GLU A 22 -22.83 9.79 7.61
C GLU A 22 -21.56 9.11 8.09
N PHE A 23 -21.34 7.88 7.61
CA PHE A 23 -20.05 7.25 7.72
C PHE A 23 -19.21 8.01 6.72
N ASP A 24 -18.71 9.17 7.15
CA ASP A 24 -17.54 9.81 6.56
C ASP A 24 -16.44 8.76 6.62
N VAL A 25 -16.40 7.91 5.58
CA VAL A 25 -15.21 7.14 5.26
C VAL A 25 -14.20 8.23 4.91
N GLU A 26 -13.49 8.77 5.91
CA GLU A 26 -12.20 9.40 5.69
C GLU A 26 -11.49 8.42 4.76
N VAL A 27 -11.31 8.82 3.50
CA VAL A 27 -10.68 8.00 2.46
C VAL A 27 -9.40 7.49 3.08
N ALA A 28 -9.41 6.19 3.44
CA ALA A 28 -8.57 5.68 4.52
C ALA A 28 -7.14 6.22 4.38
N LYS A 29 -6.75 7.08 5.32
CA LYS A 29 -5.34 7.31 5.60
C LYS A 29 -4.73 5.93 5.72
N SER A 30 -3.56 5.76 5.12
CA SER A 30 -2.86 4.50 5.22
C SER A 30 -2.83 4.00 6.66
N SER A 31 -3.26 2.75 6.83
CA SER A 31 -3.17 1.98 8.06
C SER A 31 -1.73 1.58 8.39
N LEU A 32 -0.79 1.81 7.48
CA LEU A 32 0.65 1.73 7.77
C LEU A 32 1.08 2.89 8.67
N SER A 33 1.56 2.55 9.85
CA SER A 33 2.10 3.52 10.81
C SER A 33 3.62 3.56 10.72
N PHE A 34 4.14 4.74 10.38
CA PHE A 34 5.57 5.04 10.32
C PHE A 34 6.01 5.96 11.45
N THR A 35 7.26 5.81 11.89
CA THR A 35 7.85 6.61 12.96
C THR A 35 9.07 7.38 12.49
N GLY A 36 9.14 8.66 12.83
CA GLY A 36 10.26 9.52 12.46
C GLY A 36 10.35 9.84 10.95
N PRO A 37 11.47 10.47 10.53
CA PRO A 37 11.64 10.89 9.14
C PRO A 37 11.98 9.70 8.24
N ALA A 38 11.57 9.80 6.97
CA ALA A 38 12.08 8.94 5.92
C ALA A 38 13.55 9.24 5.63
N ILE A 39 14.29 8.21 5.23
CA ILE A 39 15.71 8.29 4.87
C ILE A 39 15.93 7.82 3.43
N TYR A 40 17.01 8.27 2.83
CA TYR A 40 17.54 7.73 1.58
C TYR A 40 18.62 6.71 1.93
N ASP A 41 18.40 5.46 1.55
CA ASP A 41 19.37 4.38 1.70
C ASP A 41 20.00 4.06 0.34
N ALA A 42 21.33 4.05 0.27
CA ALA A 42 22.08 3.87 -0.97
C ALA A 42 22.99 2.63 -0.92
N GLY A 43 22.75 1.67 -0.02
CA GLY A 43 23.68 0.54 0.07
C GLY A 43 23.51 -0.44 1.20
N THR A 44 22.49 -0.34 2.05
CA THR A 44 22.22 -1.36 3.05
C THR A 44 21.92 -2.68 2.33
N ARG A 45 22.72 -3.70 2.59
CA ARG A 45 22.53 -5.04 2.01
C ARG A 45 21.94 -5.97 3.04
N CYS A 46 21.02 -6.82 2.60
CA CYS A 46 20.55 -7.95 3.39
C CYS A 46 20.49 -9.22 2.53
N THR A 47 20.66 -10.36 3.19
CA THR A 47 20.56 -11.68 2.54
C THR A 47 19.29 -12.36 3.04
N VAL A 48 18.40 -12.70 2.11
CA VAL A 48 17.12 -13.36 2.40
C VAL A 48 17.04 -14.63 1.56
N SER A 49 16.93 -15.77 2.23
CA SER A 49 16.93 -17.10 1.59
C SER A 49 18.07 -17.31 0.58
N GLY A 50 19.28 -16.82 0.90
CA GLY A 50 20.48 -16.94 0.05
C GLY A 50 20.61 -15.87 -1.05
N SER A 51 19.63 -14.99 -1.24
CA SER A 51 19.71 -13.86 -2.18
C SER A 51 20.17 -12.59 -1.46
N THR A 52 21.34 -12.06 -1.81
CA THR A 52 21.84 -10.76 -1.31
C THR A 52 21.31 -9.63 -2.17
N MET A 53 20.68 -8.64 -1.55
CA MET A 53 20.03 -7.54 -2.26
C MET A 53 20.14 -6.21 -1.51
N HIS A 54 19.79 -5.11 -2.16
CA HIS A 54 19.60 -3.84 -1.46
C HIS A 54 18.34 -3.97 -0.60
N CYS A 55 18.42 -3.59 0.66
CA CYS A 55 17.30 -3.56 1.58
C CYS A 55 17.32 -2.24 2.33
N CYS A 56 16.15 -1.73 2.72
CA CYS A 56 16.08 -0.73 3.75
C CYS A 56 16.68 -1.27 5.07
N PRO A 57 17.13 -0.39 5.99
CA PRO A 57 17.58 -0.78 7.32
C PRO A 57 16.55 -1.63 8.07
N THR A 58 16.99 -2.43 9.04
CA THR A 58 16.10 -3.28 9.83
C THR A 58 14.97 -2.45 10.46
N GLY A 59 13.72 -2.90 10.26
CA GLY A 59 12.52 -2.19 10.72
C GLY A 59 12.00 -1.10 9.79
N TYR A 60 12.58 -0.92 8.60
CA TYR A 60 12.11 0.04 7.60
C TYR A 60 11.45 -0.66 6.41
N ALA A 61 10.43 -0.04 5.84
CA ALA A 61 9.84 -0.40 4.56
C ALA A 61 10.29 0.55 3.45
N MET A 62 10.31 0.05 2.22
CA MET A 62 10.49 0.87 1.04
C MET A 62 9.22 1.68 0.79
N ILE A 63 9.38 2.99 0.64
CA ILE A 63 8.31 3.94 0.27
C ILE A 63 8.59 4.63 -1.07
N GLY A 64 9.72 4.30 -1.69
CA GLY A 64 10.14 4.79 -3.00
C GLY A 64 11.47 4.18 -3.41
N ALA A 65 11.77 4.28 -4.71
CA ALA A 65 13.00 3.76 -5.28
C ALA A 65 13.46 4.61 -6.48
N HIS A 66 14.77 4.83 -6.54
CA HIS A 66 15.47 5.36 -7.70
C HIS A 66 16.25 4.23 -8.36
N LEU A 67 15.60 3.52 -9.29
CA LEU A 67 16.10 2.27 -9.87
C LEU A 67 17.44 2.41 -10.60
N GLY A 68 17.67 3.57 -11.24
CA GLY A 68 18.92 3.83 -11.96
C GLY A 68 20.15 4.06 -11.08
N SER A 69 19.95 4.32 -9.78
CA SER A 69 21.04 4.61 -8.84
C SER A 69 21.10 3.64 -7.67
N ASP A 70 20.22 2.62 -7.66
CA ASP A 70 20.07 1.68 -6.54
C ASP A 70 19.94 2.42 -5.19
N VAL A 71 19.08 3.44 -5.14
CA VAL A 71 18.77 4.21 -3.91
C VAL A 71 17.31 3.99 -3.54
N PHE A 72 17.03 3.68 -2.29
CA PHE A 72 15.68 3.50 -1.76
C PHE A 72 15.30 4.61 -0.81
N LYS A 73 14.04 5.03 -0.87
CA LYS A 73 13.43 5.80 0.20
C LYS A 73 12.84 4.85 1.22
N CYS A 74 13.29 4.97 2.45
CA CYS A 74 12.93 4.05 3.52
C CYS A 74 12.21 4.80 4.64
N ALA A 75 11.09 4.28 5.12
CA ALA A 75 10.39 4.78 6.30
C ALA A 75 10.34 3.72 7.39
N LYS A 76 10.58 4.13 8.64
CA LYS A 76 10.62 3.21 9.78
C LYS A 76 9.21 2.78 10.13
N LEU A 77 8.94 1.48 10.07
CA LEU A 77 7.69 0.91 10.54
C LEU A 77 7.59 1.07 12.06
N SER A 78 6.41 1.38 12.57
CA SER A 78 6.14 1.42 14.02
C SER A 78 6.36 0.06 14.68
N SER A 79 6.04 -1.01 13.93
CA SER A 79 6.27 -2.40 14.32
C SER A 79 6.27 -3.31 13.08
N THR A 80 6.86 -4.49 13.20
CA THR A 80 6.90 -5.53 12.17
C THR A 80 6.47 -6.85 12.77
N SER A 81 5.86 -7.72 11.96
CA SER A 81 5.59 -9.10 12.33
C SER A 81 6.46 -10.06 11.50
N GLY A 82 7.08 -11.03 12.18
CA GLY A 82 7.95 -12.01 11.55
C GLY A 82 9.27 -11.45 10.98
N SER A 83 10.04 -12.35 10.40
CA SER A 83 11.30 -12.04 9.72
C SER A 83 11.07 -11.65 8.26
N ARG A 84 12.07 -11.02 7.65
CA ARG A 84 12.10 -10.79 6.20
C ARG A 84 12.10 -12.12 5.47
N PHE A 85 11.36 -12.20 4.38
CA PHE A 85 11.30 -13.37 3.52
C PHE A 85 11.43 -12.98 2.05
N LEU A 86 11.90 -13.92 1.24
CA LEU A 86 12.12 -13.71 -0.19
C LEU A 86 10.81 -13.95 -0.92
N ASP A 87 10.41 -13.02 -1.77
CA ASP A 87 9.46 -13.27 -2.84
C ASP A 87 10.19 -13.25 -4.19
N ALA A 88 9.95 -14.29 -4.99
CA ALA A 88 10.62 -14.50 -6.27
C ALA A 88 9.63 -14.62 -7.43
N GLY A 89 8.34 -14.35 -7.23
CA GLY A 89 7.38 -14.57 -8.32
C GLY A 89 5.92 -14.27 -8.02
N THR A 90 5.56 -13.78 -6.84
CA THR A 90 4.20 -13.31 -6.62
C THR A 90 3.96 -12.12 -7.54
N SER A 91 2.87 -12.19 -8.30
CA SER A 91 2.49 -11.14 -9.25
C SER A 91 1.07 -10.66 -9.01
N ARG A 92 0.88 -9.33 -9.08
CA ARG A 92 -0.43 -8.68 -9.04
C ARG A 92 -0.43 -7.49 -9.98
N ASN A 93 -1.54 -7.29 -10.71
CA ASN A 93 -1.69 -6.20 -11.69
C ASN A 93 -0.57 -6.16 -12.76
N GLY A 94 0.00 -7.32 -13.11
CA GLY A 94 1.13 -7.41 -14.05
C GLY A 94 2.49 -6.95 -13.48
N MET A 95 2.60 -6.81 -12.16
CA MET A 95 3.80 -6.34 -11.45
C MET A 95 4.30 -7.44 -10.51
N HIS A 96 5.60 -7.47 -10.19
CA HIS A 96 6.09 -8.33 -9.10
C HIS A 96 5.67 -7.67 -7.78
N ALA A 97 5.02 -8.41 -6.90
CA ALA A 97 4.55 -7.88 -5.63
C ALA A 97 4.81 -8.85 -4.48
N CYS A 98 5.14 -8.35 -3.30
CA CYS A 98 5.16 -9.13 -2.07
C CYS A 98 3.78 -9.75 -1.80
N PRO A 99 3.65 -10.91 -1.13
CA PRO A 99 2.35 -11.50 -0.81
C PRO A 99 1.39 -10.53 -0.11
N TYR A 100 0.08 -10.75 -0.25
CA TYR A 100 -0.94 -9.92 0.38
C TYR A 100 -0.68 -9.72 1.88
N GLY A 101 -0.84 -8.49 2.35
CA GLY A 101 -0.58 -8.12 3.75
C GLY A 101 0.88 -7.80 4.06
N SER A 102 1.82 -7.99 3.13
CA SER A 102 3.24 -7.67 3.31
C SER A 102 3.70 -6.52 2.42
N VAL A 103 4.80 -5.89 2.83
CA VAL A 103 5.40 -4.74 2.13
C VAL A 103 6.83 -5.05 1.72
N MET A 104 7.32 -4.36 0.71
CA MET A 104 8.70 -4.41 0.27
C MET A 104 9.61 -3.75 1.31
N VAL A 105 10.67 -4.45 1.66
CA VAL A 105 11.76 -3.95 2.52
C VAL A 105 13.11 -4.03 1.82
N GLY A 106 13.15 -4.57 0.59
CA GLY A 106 14.32 -4.63 -0.26
C GLY A 106 14.01 -5.22 -1.63
N MET A 107 14.97 -5.10 -2.54
CA MET A 107 14.86 -5.60 -3.90
C MET A 107 16.21 -5.96 -4.50
N HIS A 108 16.24 -7.04 -5.26
CA HIS A 108 17.30 -7.34 -6.21
C HIS A 108 16.84 -7.03 -7.64
N VAL A 109 17.22 -5.87 -8.18
CA VAL A 109 16.76 -5.41 -9.50
C VAL A 109 17.08 -6.44 -10.62
N GLY A 110 18.32 -6.96 -10.65
CA GLY A 110 18.76 -7.88 -11.72
C GLY A 110 18.02 -9.22 -11.80
N ASN A 111 17.60 -9.78 -10.66
CA ASN A 111 16.86 -11.05 -10.59
C ASN A 111 15.36 -10.83 -10.43
N ASN A 112 14.92 -9.57 -10.35
CA ASN A 112 13.55 -9.20 -9.99
C ASN A 112 13.06 -9.97 -8.75
N HIS A 113 13.86 -10.01 -7.67
CA HIS A 113 13.46 -10.60 -6.39
C HIS A 113 13.13 -9.50 -5.39
N LEU A 114 12.14 -9.74 -4.53
CA LEU A 114 11.76 -8.81 -3.46
C LEU A 114 12.11 -9.41 -2.09
N ALA A 115 12.63 -8.57 -1.20
CA ALA A 115 12.59 -8.86 0.23
C ALA A 115 11.30 -8.26 0.77
N CYS A 116 10.48 -9.10 1.38
CA CYS A 116 9.16 -8.76 1.89
C CYS A 116 9.13 -8.93 3.42
N GLN A 117 8.27 -8.16 4.07
CA GLN A 117 8.02 -8.30 5.49
C GLN A 117 6.59 -7.88 5.82
N TYR A 118 5.97 -8.56 6.79
CA TYR A 118 4.68 -8.13 7.30
C TYR A 118 4.88 -6.94 8.25
N PRO A 119 4.19 -5.81 8.03
CA PRO A 119 4.12 -4.76 9.03
C PRO A 119 3.36 -5.28 10.27
N GLY A 120 3.47 -4.56 11.39
CA GLY A 120 2.67 -4.87 12.58
C GLY A 120 1.23 -4.33 12.51
N THR A 121 0.93 -3.54 11.49
CA THR A 121 -0.42 -3.10 11.13
C THR A 121 -0.92 -3.85 9.89
N SER A 122 -2.24 -3.89 9.70
CA SER A 122 -2.81 -4.45 8.47
C SER A 122 -2.46 -3.61 7.25
N VAL A 123 -2.39 -4.24 6.08
CA VAL A 123 -2.46 -3.56 4.77
C VAL A 123 -3.89 -3.73 4.29
N VAL A 124 -4.65 -2.65 4.20
CA VAL A 124 -6.09 -2.69 3.91
C VAL A 124 -6.40 -2.52 2.42
N SER A 125 -5.50 -1.89 1.66
CA SER A 125 -5.64 -1.82 0.20
C SER A 125 -4.32 -1.50 -0.49
N GLU A 126 -4.30 -1.71 -1.80
CA GLU A 126 -3.17 -1.43 -2.67
C GLU A 126 -3.68 -0.69 -3.91
N TYR A 127 -2.86 0.21 -4.48
CA TYR A 127 -3.10 0.79 -5.79
C TYR A 127 -1.81 0.82 -6.60
N VAL A 128 -1.91 0.77 -7.93
CA VAL A 128 -0.75 1.00 -8.80
C VAL A 128 -0.63 2.51 -9.03
N ASP A 129 0.53 3.08 -8.76
CA ASP A 129 0.77 4.49 -9.06
C ASP A 129 0.82 4.75 -10.57
N GLY A 130 0.46 5.97 -10.97
CA GLY A 130 0.30 6.34 -12.36
C GLY A 130 1.63 6.50 -13.11
N SER A 131 1.54 6.72 -14.43
CA SER A 131 2.67 7.14 -15.27
C SER A 131 2.45 8.59 -15.74
N PRO A 132 3.29 9.57 -15.32
CA PRO A 132 4.48 9.38 -14.50
C PRO A 132 4.14 9.16 -13.02
N GLY A 133 5.03 8.43 -12.37
CA GLY A 133 5.03 8.23 -10.93
C GLY A 133 5.16 9.53 -10.13
N THR A 134 4.80 9.49 -8.84
CA THR A 134 5.01 10.66 -7.96
C THR A 134 6.50 10.79 -7.67
N SER A 135 7.11 11.94 -7.98
CA SER A 135 8.53 12.20 -7.67
C SER A 135 8.68 13.09 -6.43
N ASP A 136 9.67 12.80 -5.58
CA ASP A 136 10.08 13.71 -4.50
C ASP A 136 11.24 14.66 -4.90
N THR A 137 11.82 15.35 -3.92
CA THR A 137 12.94 16.29 -4.12
C THR A 137 14.27 15.65 -4.52
N TYR A 138 14.40 14.33 -4.37
CA TYR A 138 15.55 13.53 -4.81
C TYR A 138 15.21 12.78 -6.10
N PRO A 139 14.65 13.47 -7.10
CA PRO A 139 13.84 12.93 -8.22
C PRO A 139 13.45 11.44 -8.14
N MET A 140 12.97 10.98 -6.98
CA MET A 140 12.76 9.55 -6.74
C MET A 140 11.29 9.27 -6.87
N HIS A 141 10.97 8.19 -7.58
CA HIS A 141 9.61 7.69 -7.58
C HIS A 141 9.27 7.23 -6.17
N VAL A 142 8.15 7.69 -5.62
CA VAL A 142 7.66 7.38 -4.28
C VAL A 142 6.18 7.02 -4.32
N CYS A 143 5.78 6.18 -3.37
CA CYS A 143 4.38 5.92 -3.08
C CYS A 143 3.76 7.13 -2.34
N GLY A 144 3.28 8.11 -3.11
CA GLY A 144 2.56 9.29 -2.61
C GLY A 144 3.39 10.21 -1.68
N THR A 145 2.76 11.24 -1.13
CA THR A 145 3.40 12.27 -0.29
C THR A 145 3.60 11.86 1.18
N GLY A 146 3.53 10.56 1.47
CA GLY A 146 3.75 9.98 2.80
C GLY A 146 2.60 9.06 3.24
N GLY A 147 2.97 7.97 3.93
CA GLY A 147 2.02 7.01 4.49
C GLY A 147 1.89 5.71 3.70
N TYR A 148 2.43 5.58 2.49
CA TYR A 148 2.30 4.34 1.71
C TYR A 148 3.63 3.60 1.67
N ALA A 149 3.59 2.28 1.74
CA ALA A 149 4.76 1.44 1.45
C ALA A 149 4.60 0.84 0.06
N MET A 150 5.72 0.60 -0.61
CA MET A 150 5.74 -0.25 -1.79
C MET A 150 5.41 -1.68 -1.36
N SER A 151 4.46 -2.32 -2.04
CA SER A 151 4.21 -3.76 -1.95
C SER A 151 4.46 -4.47 -3.27
N GLY A 152 4.71 -3.72 -4.35
CA GLY A 152 5.11 -4.27 -5.63
C GLY A 152 5.72 -3.24 -6.56
N ILE A 153 6.29 -3.72 -7.65
CA ILE A 153 7.07 -2.93 -8.59
C ILE A 153 7.07 -3.55 -9.99
N HIS A 154 7.05 -2.69 -11.00
CA HIS A 154 7.34 -3.02 -12.38
C HIS A 154 8.58 -2.25 -12.83
N VAL A 155 9.75 -2.88 -12.71
CA VAL A 155 11.07 -2.25 -12.94
C VAL A 155 11.13 -1.51 -14.28
N SER A 156 10.71 -2.16 -15.38
CA SER A 156 10.85 -1.59 -16.72
C SER A 156 9.99 -0.35 -16.98
N ASN A 157 8.86 -0.22 -16.28
CA ASN A 157 7.92 0.87 -16.47
C ASN A 157 8.03 1.90 -15.34
N ASN A 158 8.90 1.65 -14.36
CA ASN A 158 9.01 2.44 -13.14
C ASN A 158 7.65 2.72 -12.49
N LEU A 159 6.82 1.67 -12.32
CA LEU A 159 5.53 1.73 -11.63
C LEU A 159 5.62 0.97 -10.31
N PHE A 160 4.94 1.43 -9.27
CA PHE A 160 4.85 0.75 -7.97
C PHE A 160 3.41 0.41 -7.59
N THR A 161 3.28 -0.71 -6.91
CA THR A 161 2.09 -1.02 -6.14
C THR A 161 2.29 -0.44 -4.75
N CYS A 162 1.44 0.50 -4.37
CA CYS A 162 1.49 1.25 -3.13
C CYS A 162 0.41 0.74 -2.16
N ALA A 163 0.86 0.17 -1.06
CA ALA A 163 0.06 -0.36 0.03
C ALA A 163 -0.31 0.74 1.03
N ARG A 164 -1.55 0.67 1.52
CA ARG A 164 -2.11 1.53 2.57
C ARG A 164 -2.91 0.73 3.58
#